data_AF-A0A2U9BW43-F1
#
_entry.id   AF-A0A2U9BW43-F1
#
_cell.length_a   1.000
_cell.length_b   1.000
_cell.length_c   1.000
_cell.angle_alpha   90.00
_cell.angle_beta   90.00
_cell.angle_gamma   90.00
#
_symmetry.space_group_name_H-M   'P 1'
#
loop_
_entity.id
_entity.type
_entity.pdbx_description
1 polymer ?
#
loop_
_entity_poly.entity_id
_entity_poly.type
_entity_poly.pdbx_seq_one_letter_code
_entity_poly.pdbx_strand_id
1 'polypeptide(L)'
;MSCDVGSKINLEHILYKVGVGTRCGEGKRHPDDGPDTFCSFPWAEMVVEDLCGNKRSCQVPVTELVFGEYECQEQTRYLEVSYTCVAPPPPPPPPPPPKPDCEEDPAAEA
;
A
#
# COMPACT_ATOMS: atom_id res chain seq x y z
N MET A 1 0.85 -11.35 -0.87
CA MET A 1 1.60 -10.21 -1.44
C MET A 1 2.99 -10.20 -0.84
N SER A 2 4.02 -9.96 -1.65
CA SER A 2 5.41 -10.07 -1.20
C SER A 2 6.36 -9.32 -2.12
N CYS A 3 7.33 -8.64 -1.53
CA CYS A 3 8.41 -7.93 -2.20
C CYS A 3 9.77 -8.60 -1.94
N ASP A 4 10.75 -8.26 -2.78
CA ASP A 4 12.14 -8.66 -2.62
C ASP A 4 12.76 -8.14 -1.33
N VAL A 5 13.90 -8.73 -0.96
CA VAL A 5 14.68 -8.33 0.21
C VAL A 5 15.15 -6.89 0.04
N GLY A 6 14.79 -6.02 1.00
CA GLY A 6 15.15 -4.60 0.99
C GLY A 6 14.02 -3.68 0.51
N SER A 7 12.99 -4.24 -0.13
CA SER A 7 11.81 -3.49 -0.55
C SER A 7 10.63 -3.69 0.42
N LYS A 8 9.77 -2.69 0.47
CA LYS A 8 8.53 -2.69 1.28
C LYS A 8 7.32 -2.57 0.37
N ILE A 9 6.20 -3.15 0.79
CA ILE A 9 4.92 -3.04 0.12
C ILE A 9 4.39 -1.62 0.31
N ASN A 10 4.12 -0.96 -0.82
CA ASN A 10 3.37 0.28 -0.92
C ASN A 10 2.04 -0.03 -1.59
N LEU A 11 0.93 0.24 -0.90
CA LEU A 11 -0.40 -0.03 -1.42
C LEU A 11 -0.87 1.17 -2.25
N GLU A 12 -1.45 0.91 -3.42
CA GLU A 12 -1.90 1.95 -4.35
C GLU A 12 -3.42 1.98 -4.48
N HIS A 13 -4.03 0.80 -4.63
CA HIS A 13 -5.48 0.67 -4.70
C HIS A 13 -5.93 -0.57 -3.94
N ILE A 14 -6.93 -0.40 -3.08
CA ILE A 14 -7.57 -1.49 -2.35
C ILE A 14 -9.07 -1.38 -2.58
N LEU A 15 -9.67 -2.47 -3.04
CA LEU A 15 -11.11 -2.58 -3.19
C LEU A 15 -11.57 -3.90 -2.58
N TYR A 16 -12.41 -3.81 -1.56
CA TYR A 16 -13.14 -4.96 -1.06
C TYR A 16 -14.59 -4.85 -1.52
N LYS A 17 -15.05 -5.89 -2.23
CA LYS A 17 -16.43 -6.01 -2.70
C LYS A 17 -17.03 -7.36 -2.32
N VAL A 18 -18.32 -7.33 -2.04
CA VAL A 18 -19.13 -8.51 -1.70
C VAL A 18 -20.35 -8.49 -2.59
N GLY A 19 -20.47 -9.45 -3.51
CA GLY A 19 -21.52 -9.44 -4.54
C GLY A 19 -21.79 -10.81 -5.19
N VAL A 20 -22.85 -10.88 -5.99
CA VAL A 20 -23.22 -12.11 -6.71
C VAL A 20 -22.25 -12.24 -7.88
N GLY A 21 -21.29 -13.16 -7.79
CA GLY A 21 -20.29 -13.34 -8.82
C GLY A 21 -19.62 -14.70 -8.75
N THR A 22 -19.10 -15.17 -9.89
CA THR A 22 -18.32 -16.41 -10.01
C THR A 22 -17.01 -16.32 -9.23
N ARG A 23 -16.71 -17.36 -8.44
CA ARG A 23 -15.49 -17.44 -7.62
C ARG A 23 -14.23 -17.24 -8.47
N CYS A 24 -13.21 -16.60 -7.89
CA CYS A 24 -11.87 -16.57 -8.48
C CYS A 24 -11.41 -18.00 -8.80
N GLY A 25 -11.23 -18.32 -10.08
CA GLY A 25 -10.79 -19.64 -10.55
C GLY A 25 -11.67 -20.29 -11.63
N GLU A 26 -12.89 -19.81 -11.86
CA GLU A 26 -13.80 -20.38 -12.88
C GLU A 26 -13.59 -19.81 -14.30
N GLY A 27 -12.35 -19.38 -14.63
CA GLY A 27 -11.98 -18.96 -15.99
C GLY A 27 -12.40 -17.55 -16.40
N LYS A 28 -13.06 -16.78 -15.52
CA LYS A 28 -13.34 -15.35 -15.69
C LYS A 28 -12.37 -14.53 -14.82
N ARG A 29 -11.71 -13.52 -15.42
CA ARG A 29 -10.71 -12.66 -14.74
C ARG A 29 -11.34 -11.63 -13.79
N HIS A 30 -12.65 -11.42 -13.94
CA HIS A 30 -13.48 -10.54 -13.16
C HIS A 30 -14.91 -11.11 -13.17
N PRO A 31 -15.68 -11.02 -12.08
CA PRO A 31 -17.11 -11.27 -12.14
C PRO A 31 -17.75 -10.28 -13.11
N ASP A 32 -18.77 -10.71 -13.86
CA ASP A 32 -19.57 -9.84 -14.73
C ASP A 32 -20.45 -8.97 -13.82
N ASP A 33 -19.84 -7.96 -13.21
CA ASP A 33 -20.45 -7.10 -12.20
C ASP A 33 -21.21 -5.95 -12.89
N GLY A 34 -22.52 -6.10 -13.09
CA GLY A 34 -23.39 -4.95 -13.34
C GLY A 34 -23.38 -4.00 -12.12
N PRO A 35 -23.61 -2.68 -12.31
CA PRO A 35 -23.38 -1.64 -11.30
C PRO A 35 -24.20 -1.71 -10.00
N ASP A 36 -25.05 -2.72 -9.80
CA ASP A 36 -25.98 -2.80 -8.67
C ASP A 36 -25.92 -4.13 -7.90
N THR A 37 -24.90 -4.97 -8.16
CA THR A 37 -24.86 -6.36 -7.65
C THR A 37 -23.84 -6.57 -6.52
N PHE A 38 -23.12 -5.51 -6.12
CA PHE A 38 -22.05 -5.61 -5.12
C PHE A 38 -22.08 -4.49 -4.09
N CYS A 39 -21.76 -4.85 -2.85
CA CYS A 39 -21.47 -3.93 -1.77
C CYS A 39 -19.98 -3.61 -1.77
N SER A 40 -19.63 -2.33 -1.68
CA SER A 40 -18.25 -1.86 -1.57
C SER A 40 -17.96 -1.34 -0.16
N PHE A 41 -16.77 -1.62 0.35
CA PHE A 41 -16.39 -1.28 1.72
C PHE A 41 -15.17 -0.35 1.74
N PRO A 42 -15.36 0.95 1.99
CA PRO A 42 -14.27 1.92 1.90
C PRO A 42 -13.20 1.76 3.00
N TRP A 43 -13.56 1.19 4.15
CA TRP A 43 -12.59 0.95 5.24
C TRP A 43 -11.59 -0.17 4.94
N ALA A 44 -11.82 -0.96 3.89
CA ALA A 44 -10.93 -2.05 3.52
C ALA A 44 -9.51 -1.57 3.21
N GLU A 45 -9.38 -0.36 2.66
CA GLU A 45 -8.10 0.30 2.42
C GLU A 45 -7.30 0.39 3.73
N MET A 46 -7.88 0.99 4.77
CA MET A 46 -7.24 1.15 6.06
C MET A 46 -6.86 -0.20 6.71
N VAL A 47 -7.71 -1.22 6.59
CA VAL A 47 -7.42 -2.56 7.14
C VAL A 47 -6.22 -3.19 6.44
N VAL A 48 -6.17 -3.12 5.11
CA VAL A 48 -5.07 -3.70 4.33
C VAL A 48 -3.79 -2.90 4.53
N GLU A 49 -3.87 -1.58 4.69
CA GLU A 49 -2.74 -0.73 5.04
C GLU A 49 -2.14 -1.08 6.40
N ASP A 50 -2.95 -1.28 7.43
CA ASP A 50 -2.45 -1.67 8.76
C ASP A 50 -1.77 -3.05 8.73
N LEU A 51 -2.39 -3.99 8.01
CA LEU A 51 -1.90 -5.36 7.91
C LEU A 51 -0.65 -5.50 7.03
N CYS A 52 -0.52 -4.72 5.96
CA CYS A 52 0.49 -4.97 4.92
C CYS A 52 1.37 -3.77 4.59
N GLY A 53 0.94 -2.55 4.89
CA GLY A 53 1.69 -1.34 4.62
C GLY A 53 3.07 -1.39 5.25
N ASN A 54 4.09 -1.00 4.48
CA ASN A 54 5.49 -0.97 4.92
C ASN A 54 6.10 -2.33 5.32
N LYS A 55 5.41 -3.45 5.10
CA LYS A 55 5.93 -4.79 5.36
C LYS A 55 6.57 -5.35 4.07
N ARG A 56 7.46 -6.33 4.21
CA ARG A 56 8.05 -7.03 3.04
C ARG A 56 7.08 -8.04 2.45
N SER A 57 6.42 -8.81 3.30
CA SER A 57 5.46 -9.84 2.91
C SER A 57 4.26 -9.76 3.82
N CYS A 58 3.07 -9.94 3.25
CA CYS A 58 1.82 -9.89 3.96
C CYS A 58 0.81 -10.86 3.36
N GLN A 59 -0.05 -11.39 4.22
CA GLN A 59 -1.20 -12.19 3.86
C GLN A 59 -2.42 -11.55 4.50
N VAL A 60 -3.41 -11.22 3.69
CA VAL A 60 -4.67 -10.63 4.14
C VAL A 60 -5.74 -11.73 4.17
N PRO A 61 -6.25 -12.11 5.34
CA PRO A 61 -7.38 -13.03 5.43
C PRO A 61 -8.65 -12.31 4.99
N VAL A 62 -9.34 -12.83 3.96
CA VAL A 62 -10.62 -12.28 3.50
C VAL A 62 -11.76 -12.90 4.31
N THR A 63 -11.86 -12.49 5.58
CA THR A 63 -12.84 -13.02 6.54
C THR A 63 -13.64 -11.89 7.20
N GLU A 64 -14.83 -12.22 7.73
CA GLU A 64 -15.67 -11.28 8.49
C GLU A 64 -14.97 -10.75 9.75
N LEU A 65 -14.05 -11.53 10.34
CA LEU A 65 -13.27 -11.07 11.49
C LEU A 65 -12.31 -9.92 11.14
N VAL A 66 -11.85 -9.86 9.89
CA VAL A 66 -10.87 -8.86 9.43
C VAL A 66 -11.58 -7.65 8.83
N PHE A 67 -12.61 -7.88 8.02
CA PHE A 67 -13.32 -6.81 7.29
C PHE A 67 -14.66 -6.42 7.92
N GLY A 68 -15.07 -7.06 9.00
CA GLY A 68 -16.35 -6.84 9.67
C GLY A 68 -17.47 -7.73 9.12
N GLU A 69 -18.56 -7.80 9.90
CA GLU A 69 -19.85 -8.31 9.43
C GLU A 69 -20.46 -7.30 8.45
N TYR A 70 -21.15 -7.82 7.44
CA TYR A 70 -21.76 -7.00 6.40
C TYR A 70 -23.20 -7.44 6.15
N GLU A 71 -24.12 -6.49 6.03
CA GLU A 71 -25.54 -6.75 5.75
C GLU A 71 -25.79 -6.97 4.24
N CYS A 72 -24.92 -7.73 3.58
CA CYS A 72 -25.05 -8.08 2.16
C CYS A 72 -25.38 -9.56 2.05
N GLN A 73 -26.52 -9.88 1.44
CA GLN A 73 -27.08 -11.25 1.39
C GLN A 73 -26.14 -12.24 0.69
N GLU A 74 -25.60 -13.22 1.43
CA GLU A 74 -24.92 -14.44 0.95
C GLU A 74 -24.22 -14.33 -0.41
N GLN A 75 -23.11 -13.59 -0.43
CA GLN A 75 -22.34 -13.31 -1.63
C GLN A 75 -20.89 -13.82 -1.56
N THR A 76 -20.27 -14.01 -2.72
CA THR A 76 -18.82 -14.24 -2.81
C THR A 76 -18.06 -12.96 -2.44
N ARG A 77 -16.96 -13.12 -1.69
CA ARG A 77 -16.08 -12.02 -1.24
C ARG A 77 -14.92 -11.85 -2.21
N TYR A 78 -14.61 -10.61 -2.56
CA TYR A 78 -13.47 -10.28 -3.42
C TYR A 78 -12.66 -9.15 -2.80
N LEU A 79 -11.37 -9.40 -2.64
CA LEU A 79 -10.39 -8.40 -2.27
C LEU A 79 -9.46 -8.19 -3.46
N GLU A 80 -9.49 -6.99 -4.02
CA GLU A 80 -8.56 -6.53 -5.03
C GLU A 80 -7.52 -5.62 -4.36
N VAL A 81 -6.24 -5.92 -4.61
CA VAL A 81 -5.13 -5.14 -4.07
C VAL A 81 -4.12 -4.89 -5.17
N SER A 82 -3.89 -3.62 -5.47
CA SER A 82 -2.79 -3.13 -6.29
C SER A 82 -1.69 -2.60 -5.38
N TYR A 83 -0.48 -3.12 -5.55
CA TYR A 83 0.66 -2.76 -4.73
C TYR A 83 1.95 -2.71 -5.54
N THR A 84 2.86 -1.84 -5.10
CA THR A 84 4.23 -1.72 -5.60
C THR A 84 5.24 -2.04 -4.51
N CYS A 85 6.46 -2.37 -4.91
CA CYS A 85 7.57 -2.62 -4.01
C CYS A 85 8.53 -1.43 -4.03
N VAL A 86 8.60 -0.69 -2.92
CA VAL A 86 9.45 0.50 -2.80
C VAL A 86 10.70 0.20 -1.98
N ALA A 87 11.86 0.54 -2.54
CA ALA A 87 13.12 0.51 -1.81
C ALA A 87 13.23 1.76 -0.91
N PRO A 88 13.88 1.68 0.27
CA PRO A 88 14.15 2.87 1.05
C PRO A 88 14.99 3.86 0.23
N PRO A 89 14.75 5.17 0.38
CA PRO A 89 15.60 6.16 -0.26
C PRO A 89 17.05 5.99 0.20
N PRO A 90 18.03 6.31 -0.66
CA PRO A 90 19.43 6.34 -0.24
C PRO A 90 19.58 7.30 0.95
N PRO A 91 20.52 7.04 1.88
CA PRO A 91 20.78 7.94 2.98
C PRO A 91 21.05 9.36 2.45
N PRO A 92 20.59 10.41 3.14
CA PRO A 92 20.89 11.77 2.74
C PRO A 92 22.41 11.92 2.62
N PRO A 93 22.92 12.67 1.62
CA PRO A 93 24.34 12.92 1.50
C PRO A 93 24.85 13.54 2.82
N PRO A 94 26.07 13.19 3.26
CA PRO A 94 26.64 13.80 4.46
C PRO A 94 26.64 15.33 4.31
N PRO A 95 26.43 16.09 5.40
CA PRO A 95 26.49 17.54 5.34
C PRO A 95 27.85 17.96 4.76
N PRO A 96 27.89 18.98 3.88
CA PRO A 96 29.15 19.46 3.34
C PRO A 96 30.08 19.85 4.50
N PRO A 97 31.39 19.57 4.41
CA PRO A 97 32.32 19.99 5.44
C PRO A 97 32.19 21.51 5.66
N PRO A 98 32.31 21.98 6.92
CA PRO A 98 32.33 23.41 7.18
C PRO A 98 33.48 24.01 6.36
N LYS A 99 33.10 24.89 5.43
CA LYS A 99 34.03 25.73 4.67
C LYS A 99 34.93 26.44 5.68
N PRO A 100 36.27 26.36 5.54
CA PRO A 100 37.16 27.12 6.41
C PRO A 100 36.79 28.59 6.24
N ASP A 101 36.51 29.26 7.36
CA ASP A 101 36.38 30.71 7.39
C ASP A 101 37.63 31.27 6.72
N CYS A 102 37.45 32.01 5.62
CA CYS A 102 38.52 32.83 5.08
C CYS A 102 38.82 33.87 6.15
N GLU A 103 39.92 33.64 6.87
CA GLU A 103 40.52 34.59 7.78
C GLU A 103 40.79 35.87 6.98
N GLU A 104 39.92 36.87 7.15
CA GLU A 104 40.11 38.18 6.57
C GLU A 104 41.23 38.85 7.39
N ASP A 105 42.46 38.69 6.90
CA ASP A 105 43.65 39.41 7.35
C ASP A 105 43.48 40.89 7.00
N PRO A 106 43.28 41.81 7.98
CA PRO A 106 43.33 43.22 7.68
C PRO A 106 44.81 43.64 7.59
N ALA A 107 45.42 43.35 6.44
CA ALA A 107 46.67 43.97 6.04
C ALA A 107 46.44 45.48 5.81
N ALA A 108 46.76 46.25 6.85
CA ALA A 108 47.37 47.57 6.84
C ALA A 108 47.09 48.50 5.64
N GLU A 109 46.32 49.56 5.87
CA GLU A 109 46.53 50.87 5.24
C GLU A 109 46.23 52.02 6.23
N ALA A 110 47.09 53.05 6.15
CA ALA A 110 47.15 54.35 6.84
C ALA A 110 47.97 54.45 8.15
#